data_AF-A0AAD3DNU0-F1
#
_entry.id   AF-A0AAD3DNU0-F1
#
_cell.length_a   1.000
_cell.length_b   1.000
_cell.length_c   1.000
_cell.angle_alpha   90.00
_cell.angle_beta   90.00
_cell.angle_gamma   90.00
#
_symmetry.space_group_name_H-M   'P 1'
#
loop_
_entity.id
_entity.type
_entity.pdbx_description
1 polymer ?
#
loop_
_entity_poly.entity_id
_entity_poly.type
_entity_poly.pdbx_seq_one_letter_code
_entity_poly.pdbx_strand_id
1 'polypeptide(L)'
;MIQSQGRGAEVLAGLMERQTGFQANISYKDIPELTPAILSALLLPSGQPNPAPSLDGFAFDPSAVVDLTALGALAPLEQFVREDPEIEWSDVMPFFRQVATIYDGHLVGVPFTGQVS
;
A
#
# COMPACT_ATOMS: atom_id res chain seq x y z
N MET A 1 -1.03 -21.28 8.07
CA MET A 1 -2.34 -20.76 7.60
C MET A 1 -2.12 -19.27 7.49
N ILE A 2 -2.05 -18.73 6.27
CA ILE A 2 -1.72 -17.31 6.05
C ILE A 2 -2.86 -16.49 6.66
N GLN A 3 -2.58 -15.72 7.70
CA GLN A 3 -3.61 -14.93 8.41
C GLN A 3 -4.26 -13.86 7.51
N SER A 4 -3.65 -13.56 6.36
CA SER A 4 -4.13 -12.58 5.37
C SER A 4 -5.11 -13.14 4.33
N GLN A 5 -5.30 -14.47 4.24
CA GLN A 5 -6.26 -15.03 3.28
C GLN A 5 -7.66 -15.03 3.87
N GLY A 6 -8.48 -14.07 3.46
CA GLY A 6 -9.82 -13.95 3.99
C GLY A 6 -10.67 -12.87 3.34
N ARG A 7 -11.22 -13.17 2.15
CA ARG A 7 -12.39 -12.59 1.45
C ARG A 7 -12.43 -11.07 1.20
N GLY A 8 -11.91 -10.23 2.08
CA GLY A 8 -12.07 -8.77 1.99
C GLY A 8 -11.35 -8.19 0.78
N ALA A 9 -10.08 -8.54 0.60
CA ALA A 9 -9.28 -8.00 -0.50
C ALA A 9 -9.76 -8.52 -1.87
N GLU A 10 -10.19 -9.78 -1.99
CA GLU A 10 -10.79 -10.28 -3.23
C GLU A 10 -12.14 -9.63 -3.54
N VAL A 11 -12.97 -9.39 -2.52
CA VAL A 11 -14.25 -8.67 -2.68
C VAL A 11 -14.02 -7.24 -3.14
N LEU A 12 -13.03 -6.55 -2.56
CA LEU A 12 -12.62 -5.21 -2.97
C LEU A 12 -12.09 -5.18 -4.40
N ALA A 13 -11.24 -6.15 -4.80
CA ALA A 13 -10.79 -6.27 -6.19
C ALA A 13 -11.96 -6.45 -7.16
N GLY A 14 -12.91 -7.32 -6.82
CA GLY A 14 -14.11 -7.52 -7.64
C GLY A 14 -15.07 -6.32 -7.64
N LEU A 15 -15.04 -5.45 -6.62
CA LEU A 15 -15.78 -4.18 -6.63
C LEU A 15 -15.06 -3.14 -7.49
N MET A 16 -13.75 -3.02 -7.35
CA MET A 16 -12.90 -2.13 -8.15
C MET A 16 -13.07 -2.41 -9.64
N GLU A 17 -13.00 -3.68 -10.05
CA GLU A 17 -13.19 -4.06 -11.46
C GLU A 17 -14.58 -3.67 -11.97
N ARG A 18 -15.64 -3.92 -11.19
CA ARG A 18 -17.01 -3.59 -11.59
C ARG A 18 -17.29 -2.08 -11.65
N GLN A 19 -16.67 -1.29 -10.78
CA GLN A 19 -16.93 0.15 -10.70
C GLN A 19 -16.03 0.97 -11.64
N THR A 20 -14.79 0.52 -11.85
CA THR A 20 -13.77 1.30 -12.54
C THR A 20 -13.27 0.67 -13.84
N GLY A 21 -13.50 -0.64 -14.03
CA GLY A 21 -12.92 -1.42 -15.12
C GLY A 21 -11.47 -1.84 -14.89
N PHE A 22 -10.84 -1.42 -13.78
CA PHE A 22 -9.47 -1.82 -13.44
C PHE A 22 -9.46 -3.12 -12.63
N GLN A 23 -8.63 -4.08 -13.05
CA GLN A 23 -8.44 -5.34 -12.36
C GLN A 23 -7.27 -5.26 -11.38
N ALA A 24 -7.53 -5.57 -10.10
CA ALA A 24 -6.47 -5.70 -9.09
C ALA A 24 -5.98 -7.15 -8.99
N ASN A 25 -4.70 -7.38 -9.33
CA ASN A 25 -4.05 -8.67 -9.16
C ASN A 25 -3.39 -8.74 -7.77
N ILE A 26 -4.03 -9.44 -6.84
CA ILE A 26 -3.59 -9.48 -5.44
C ILE A 26 -2.70 -10.69 -5.18
N SER A 27 -1.54 -10.44 -4.55
CA SER A 27 -0.69 -11.49 -3.98
C SER A 27 -0.57 -11.31 -2.47
N TYR A 28 -0.45 -12.42 -1.74
CA TYR A 28 -0.42 -12.43 -0.29
C TYR A 28 0.95 -12.83 0.24
N LYS A 29 1.35 -12.17 1.32
CA LYS A 29 2.57 -12.47 2.09
C LYS A 29 2.26 -12.40 3.58
N ASP A 30 2.97 -13.20 4.35
CA ASP A 30 2.93 -13.06 5.81
C ASP A 30 3.62 -11.74 6.20
N ILE A 31 3.20 -11.14 7.32
CA ILE A 31 3.69 -9.82 7.76
C ILE A 31 5.23 -9.73 7.78
N PRO A 32 5.98 -10.71 8.31
CA PRO A 32 7.45 -10.67 8.31
C PRO A 32 8.07 -10.68 6.91
N GLU A 33 7.33 -11.15 5.89
CA GLU A 33 7.79 -11.27 4.50
C GLU A 33 7.38 -10.08 3.62
N LEU A 34 6.46 -9.22 4.08
CA LEU A 34 5.94 -8.11 3.26
C LEU A 34 7.05 -7.16 2.80
N THR A 35 7.77 -6.54 3.73
CA THR A 35 8.84 -5.60 3.38
C THR A 35 9.92 -6.26 2.54
N PRO A 36 10.50 -7.42 2.90
CA PRO A 36 11.47 -8.12 2.04
C PRO A 36 10.95 -8.41 0.62
N ALA A 37 9.67 -8.76 0.47
CA ALA A 37 9.08 -9.02 -0.83
C ALA A 37 8.93 -7.76 -1.68
N ILE A 38 8.48 -6.65 -1.07
CA ILE A 38 8.40 -5.34 -1.74
C ILE A 38 9.79 -4.88 -2.19
N LEU A 39 10.77 -4.95 -1.30
CA LEU A 39 12.16 -4.58 -1.60
C LEU A 39 12.72 -5.43 -2.75
N SER A 40 12.50 -6.74 -2.72
CA SER A 40 12.92 -7.63 -3.80
C SER A 40 12.25 -7.25 -5.13
N ALA A 41 10.97 -6.89 -5.11
CA ALA A 41 10.25 -6.48 -6.31
C ALA A 41 10.78 -5.19 -6.95
N LEU A 42 11.19 -4.24 -6.12
CA LEU A 42 11.68 -2.94 -6.58
C LEU A 42 13.15 -2.97 -7.03
N LEU A 43 13.96 -3.85 -6.43
CA LEU A 43 15.40 -3.92 -6.70
C LEU A 43 15.78 -4.88 -7.84
N LEU A 44 14.87 -5.76 -8.26
CA LEU A 44 15.15 -6.72 -9.33
C LEU A 44 14.93 -6.11 -10.72
N PRO A 45 15.93 -6.13 -11.62
CA PRO A 45 15.78 -5.60 -12.97
C PRO A 45 14.73 -6.38 -13.78
N SER A 46 13.91 -5.67 -14.54
CA SER A 46 12.81 -6.18 -15.39
C SER A 46 13.24 -7.13 -16.53
N GLY A 47 14.51 -7.55 -16.59
CA GLY A 47 15.11 -8.32 -17.69
C GLY A 47 15.64 -9.71 -17.31
N GLN A 48 15.35 -10.22 -16.10
CA GLN A 48 15.71 -11.58 -15.70
C GLN A 48 14.69 -12.62 -16.19
N PRO A 49 15.05 -13.92 -16.32
CA PRO A 49 14.15 -14.99 -16.77
C PRO A 49 12.90 -15.16 -15.91
N ASN A 50 12.94 -14.67 -14.66
CA ASN A 50 11.80 -14.46 -13.78
C ASN A 50 11.86 -13.01 -13.27
N PRO A 51 11.33 -12.03 -14.03
CA PRO A 51 11.31 -10.66 -13.55
C PRO A 51 10.43 -10.60 -12.30
N ALA A 52 10.82 -9.76 -11.34
CA ALA A 52 9.95 -9.56 -10.20
C ALA A 52 8.62 -8.93 -10.66
N PRO A 53 7.51 -9.23 -9.98
CA PRO A 53 6.23 -8.63 -10.32
C PRO A 53 6.35 -7.11 -10.23
N SER A 54 5.90 -6.41 -11.28
CA SER A 54 5.69 -4.97 -11.21
C SER A 54 4.57 -4.73 -10.20
N LEU A 55 4.87 -4.04 -9.10
CA LEU A 55 3.90 -3.68 -8.09
C LEU A 55 3.41 -2.27 -8.36
N ASP A 56 2.12 -2.10 -8.64
CA ASP A 56 1.48 -0.79 -8.75
C ASP A 56 1.15 -0.20 -7.36
N GLY A 57 1.06 -1.05 -6.34
CA GLY A 57 0.82 -0.68 -4.95
C GLY A 57 0.99 -1.86 -4.00
N PHE A 58 1.12 -1.56 -2.71
CA PHE A 58 1.27 -2.57 -1.66
C PHE A 58 0.80 -2.01 -0.31
N ALA A 59 0.37 -2.90 0.59
CA ALA A 59 0.18 -2.58 2.00
C ALA A 59 1.48 -2.85 2.76
N PHE A 60 1.83 -1.95 3.67
CA PHE A 60 3.03 -2.07 4.51
C PHE A 60 2.74 -1.60 5.93
N ASP A 61 3.54 -2.09 6.88
CA ASP A 61 3.50 -1.59 8.25
C ASP A 61 4.23 -0.24 8.35
N PRO A 62 3.70 0.77 9.07
CA PRO A 62 4.36 2.07 9.20
C PRO A 62 5.82 2.02 9.66
N SER A 63 6.25 0.97 10.39
CA SER A 63 7.66 0.80 10.78
C SER A 63 8.62 0.59 9.60
N ALA A 64 8.12 0.15 8.44
CA ALA A 64 8.92 -0.05 7.23
C ALA A 64 9.11 1.22 6.38
N VAL A 65 8.51 2.35 6.78
CA VAL A 65 8.47 3.57 5.96
C VAL A 65 9.85 4.13 5.62
N VAL A 66 10.82 4.01 6.54
CA VAL A 66 12.18 4.52 6.35
C VAL A 66 12.89 3.77 5.22
N ASP A 67 12.87 2.44 5.29
CA ASP A 67 13.52 1.57 4.30
C ASP A 67 12.90 1.76 2.90
N LEU A 68 11.58 1.89 2.84
CA LEU A 68 10.85 2.10 1.58
C LEU A 68 11.10 3.49 0.99
N THR A 69 11.12 4.53 1.83
CA THR A 69 11.40 5.90 1.37
C THR A 69 12.84 6.05 0.86
N ALA A 70 13.81 5.44 1.54
CA ALA A 70 15.22 5.48 1.14
C ALA A 70 15.48 4.92 -0.26
N LEU A 71 14.57 4.07 -0.76
CA LEU A 71 14.64 3.47 -2.09
C LEU A 71 13.77 4.17 -3.13
N GLY A 72 13.08 5.25 -2.76
CA GLY A 72 12.13 5.93 -3.65
C GLY A 72 10.91 5.06 -3.99
N ALA A 73 10.56 4.11 -3.12
CA ALA A 73 9.48 3.14 -3.34
C ALA A 73 8.07 3.74 -3.18
N LEU A 74 7.96 4.88 -2.51
CA LEU A 74 6.69 5.49 -2.12
C LEU A 74 6.45 6.74 -2.97
N ALA A 75 5.33 6.73 -3.69
CA ALA A 75 4.89 7.91 -4.43
C ALA A 75 4.40 9.00 -3.47
N PRO A 76 4.60 10.29 -3.81
CA PRO A 76 3.97 11.38 -3.07
C PRO A 76 2.46 11.36 -3.31
N LEU A 77 1.66 11.35 -2.23
CA LEU A 77 0.20 11.19 -2.30
C LEU A 77 -0.60 12.46 -1.98
N GLU A 78 0.07 13.55 -1.60
CA GLU A 78 -0.57 14.76 -1.06
C GLU A 78 -1.54 15.40 -2.05
N GLN A 79 -1.16 15.44 -3.34
CA GLN A 79 -2.00 16.03 -4.36
C GLN A 79 -3.28 15.20 -4.54
N PHE A 80 -3.17 13.88 -4.64
CA PHE A 80 -4.32 12.99 -4.79
C PHE A 80 -5.30 13.12 -3.62
N VAL A 81 -4.81 13.13 -2.37
CA VAL A 81 -5.67 13.28 -1.19
C VAL A 81 -6.29 14.67 -1.07
N ARG A 82 -5.60 15.72 -1.52
CA ARG A 82 -6.12 17.09 -1.47
C ARG A 82 -7.20 17.34 -2.53
N GLU A 83 -7.02 16.78 -3.72
CA GLU A 83 -7.87 17.05 -4.88
C GLU A 83 -9.11 16.16 -4.93
N ASP A 84 -9.15 15.07 -4.17
CA ASP A 84 -10.27 14.13 -4.12
C ASP A 84 -11.07 14.26 -2.80
N PRO A 85 -12.24 14.95 -2.82
CA PRO A 85 -13.08 15.08 -1.64
C PRO A 85 -13.76 13.77 -1.23
N GLU A 86 -13.85 12.76 -2.11
CA GLU A 86 -14.48 11.46 -1.79
C GLU A 86 -13.64 10.63 -0.81
N ILE A 87 -12.36 10.98 -0.64
CA ILE A 87 -11.47 10.35 0.36
C ILE A 87 -11.88 10.73 1.79
N GLU A 88 -12.61 11.83 1.99
CA GLU A 88 -13.08 12.29 3.30
C GLU A 88 -11.96 12.32 4.35
N TRP A 89 -10.78 12.85 3.99
CA TRP A 89 -9.56 12.80 4.81
C TRP A 89 -9.72 13.41 6.22
N SER A 90 -10.69 14.31 6.39
CA SER A 90 -11.07 14.88 7.68
C SER A 90 -11.56 13.82 8.68
N ASP A 91 -12.12 12.72 8.17
CA ASP A 91 -12.85 11.71 8.93
C ASP A 91 -11.93 10.56 9.37
N VAL A 92 -10.74 10.47 8.77
CA VAL A 92 -9.66 9.60 9.22
C VAL A 92 -9.11 10.08 10.57
N MET A 93 -9.03 9.17 11.53
CA MET A 93 -8.52 9.47 12.88
C MET A 93 -7.14 10.16 12.82
N PRO A 94 -6.90 11.23 13.61
CA PRO A 94 -5.68 12.04 13.52
C PRO A 94 -4.37 11.24 13.54
N PHE A 95 -4.28 10.20 14.38
CA PHE A 95 -3.09 9.34 14.42
C PHE A 95 -2.77 8.69 13.07
N PHE A 96 -3.76 8.12 12.40
CA PHE A 96 -3.54 7.44 11.12
C PHE A 96 -3.12 8.42 10.02
N ARG A 97 -3.75 9.58 9.93
CA ARG A 97 -3.45 10.57 8.88
C ARG A 97 -2.23 11.46 9.12
N GLN A 98 -1.74 11.58 10.35
CA GLN A 98 -0.61 12.48 10.70
C GLN A 98 0.63 11.74 11.19
N VAL A 99 0.50 10.56 11.79
CA VAL A 99 1.62 9.83 12.38
C VAL A 99 1.95 8.58 11.57
N ALA A 100 0.93 7.80 11.18
CA ALA A 100 1.16 6.54 10.49
C ALA A 100 1.49 6.70 9.00
N THR A 101 1.11 7.82 8.37
CA THR A 101 1.26 8.02 6.93
C THR A 101 2.07 9.25 6.53
N ILE A 102 2.58 10.02 7.48
CA ILE A 102 3.45 11.16 7.20
C ILE A 102 4.89 10.81 7.54
N TYR A 103 5.79 10.95 6.58
CA TYR A 103 7.23 10.81 6.77
C TYR A 103 7.96 11.99 6.14
N ASP A 104 8.87 12.62 6.89
CA ASP A 104 9.61 13.83 6.47
C ASP A 104 8.70 14.95 5.92
N GLY A 105 7.52 15.13 6.52
CA GLY A 105 6.52 16.11 6.08
C GLY A 105 5.69 15.72 4.86
N HIS A 106 5.91 14.53 4.31
CA HIS A 106 5.25 14.02 3.11
C HIS A 106 4.24 12.91 3.39
N LEU A 107 3.15 12.89 2.64
CA LEU A 107 2.16 11.81 2.69
C LEU A 107 2.63 10.63 1.85
N VAL A 108 3.00 9.54 2.52
CA VAL A 108 3.66 8.37 1.92
C VAL A 108 2.78 7.11 1.90
N GLY A 109 1.51 7.24 2.30
CA GLY A 109 0.53 6.16 2.28
C GLY A 109 -0.88 6.64 2.60
N VAL A 110 -1.88 5.80 2.34
CA VAL A 110 -3.28 6.03 2.73
C VAL A 110 -3.69 4.95 3.72
N PRO A 111 -4.30 5.30 4.87
CA PRO A 111 -4.74 4.31 5.84
C PRO A 111 -5.83 3.43 5.25
N PHE A 112 -5.58 2.12 5.18
CA PHE A 112 -6.52 1.15 4.64
C PHE A 112 -7.19 0.30 5.73
N THR A 113 -6.44 0.00 6.78
CA THR A 113 -6.91 -0.72 7.97
C THR A 113 -6.20 -0.18 9.20
N GLY A 114 -6.87 -0.23 10.35
CA GLY A 114 -6.32 0.21 11.61
C GLY A 114 -7.08 -0.42 12.76
N GLN A 115 -6.35 -0.86 13.78
CA GLN A 115 -6.92 -1.31 15.03
C GLN A 115 -6.46 -0.36 16.13
N VAL A 116 -7.43 0.17 16.88
CA VAL A 116 -7.17 0.90 18.11
C VAL A 116 -7.58 -0.05 19.24
N SER A 117 -6.63 -0.33 20.14
CA SER A 117 -6.85 -1.13 21.34
C SER A 117 -7.43 -0.29 22.48
#